data_AF-A0A1Y3P1M4-F1
#
_entry.id   AF-A0A1Y3P1M4-F1
#
_cell.length_a   1.000
_cell.length_b   1.000
_cell.length_c   1.000
_cell.angle_alpha   90.00
_cell.angle_beta   90.00
_cell.angle_gamma   90.00
#
_symmetry.space_group_name_H-M   'P 1'
#
loop_
_entity.id
_entity.type
_entity.pdbx_description
1 polymer ?
#
loop_
_entity_poly.entity_id
_entity_poly.type
_entity_poly.pdbx_seq_one_letter_code
_entity_poly.pdbx_strand_id
1 'polypeptide(L)'
;MERLSAFLKESGLSLNFDSIDLWLKSLNRAPKTLSQYIMAGTAYWEWAMRYDAGWREAFKEQANPFKGHVLPSGGGRDSAGEKRKVYTTRDLEKLHGGALDAGNGPLADLILLGAYTGSRIEQLCQLRVEHVIEQDGIQSFDFIGGKNENAERVVPVHDAIKVTVDRLINDSKDGYLIPTTTQNKHGKRSHALSKAFGLLRTKMGFGPLHVFHSMRNTVVTALARADVPGPLIAELVGHDTGTVTFDVYARGASAIQKYNAVMKLPKLSI
;
A
#
# COMPACT_ATOMS: atom_id res chain seq x y z
N MET A 1 19.75 7.62 -9.60
CA MET A 1 20.81 8.23 -10.43
C MET A 1 22.05 7.36 -10.57
N GLU A 2 22.47 6.60 -9.55
CA GLU A 2 23.64 5.69 -9.63
C GLU A 2 23.62 4.73 -10.83
N ARG A 3 22.48 4.06 -11.09
CA ARG A 3 22.35 3.14 -12.24
C ARG A 3 22.53 3.82 -13.59
N LEU A 4 22.01 5.04 -13.74
CA LEU A 4 22.17 5.82 -14.96
C LEU A 4 23.63 6.29 -15.09
N SER A 5 24.23 6.75 -13.99
CA SER A 5 25.63 7.16 -13.96
C SER A 5 26.57 6.01 -14.35
N ALA A 6 26.33 4.80 -13.82
CA ALA A 6 27.08 3.60 -14.20
C ALA A 6 26.91 3.29 -15.70
N PHE A 7 25.67 3.27 -16.20
CA PHE A 7 25.39 3.01 -17.61
C PHE A 7 26.10 3.99 -18.56
N LEU A 8 26.05 5.30 -18.26
CA LEU A 8 26.70 6.32 -19.09
C LEU A 8 28.23 6.14 -19.08
N LYS A 9 28.82 5.84 -17.93
CA LYS A 9 30.27 5.60 -17.79
C LYS A 9 30.72 4.35 -18.55
N GLU A 10 30.02 3.24 -18.36
CA GLU A 10 30.33 1.96 -19.02
C GLU A 10 30.15 2.04 -20.54
N SER A 11 29.16 2.80 -21.00
CA SER A 11 28.88 2.97 -22.44
C SER A 11 29.68 4.10 -23.10
N GLY A 12 30.42 4.89 -22.32
CA GLY A 12 31.14 6.08 -22.82
C GLY A 12 30.22 7.16 -23.39
N LEU A 13 28.96 7.22 -22.97
CA LEU A 13 27.94 8.12 -23.51
C LEU A 13 27.83 9.40 -22.66
N SER A 14 27.62 10.53 -23.32
CA SER A 14 27.27 11.78 -22.67
C SER A 14 25.79 11.80 -22.27
N LEU A 15 25.45 12.62 -21.27
CA LEU A 15 24.06 12.79 -20.83
C LEU A 15 23.28 13.64 -21.83
N ASN A 16 22.45 13.00 -22.65
CA ASN A 16 21.58 13.62 -23.65
C ASN A 16 20.31 12.78 -23.86
N PHE A 17 19.36 13.27 -24.68
CA PHE A 17 18.09 12.57 -24.93
C PHE A 17 18.28 11.11 -25.39
N ASP A 18 19.15 10.87 -26.39
CA ASP A 18 19.38 9.54 -26.97
C ASP A 18 19.98 8.56 -25.97
N SER A 19 20.91 9.03 -25.13
CA SER A 19 21.52 8.23 -24.07
C SER A 19 20.50 7.81 -23.00
N ILE A 20 19.52 8.67 -22.70
CA ILE A 20 18.42 8.36 -21.77
C ILE A 20 17.46 7.35 -22.42
N ASP A 21 17.10 7.53 -23.68
CA ASP A 21 16.24 6.58 -24.41
C ASP A 21 16.88 5.19 -24.47
N LEU A 22 18.17 5.12 -24.81
CA LEU A 22 18.94 3.87 -24.83
C LEU A 22 18.98 3.21 -23.44
N TRP A 23 19.24 4.01 -22.40
CA TRP A 23 19.21 3.51 -21.02
C TRP A 23 17.83 2.96 -20.66
N LEU A 24 16.74 3.69 -20.93
CA LEU A 24 15.38 3.24 -20.62
C LEU A 24 15.03 1.95 -21.35
N LYS A 25 15.41 1.81 -22.63
CA LYS A 25 15.19 0.58 -23.43
C LYS A 25 15.99 -0.62 -22.90
N SER A 26 17.19 -0.40 -22.37
CA SER A 26 17.99 -1.45 -21.72
C SER A 26 17.34 -1.99 -20.43
N LEU A 27 16.53 -1.16 -19.77
CA LEU A 27 15.84 -1.54 -18.54
C LEU A 27 14.57 -2.29 -18.90
N ASN A 28 14.63 -3.62 -18.99
CA ASN A 28 13.43 -4.47 -19.13
C ASN A 28 12.50 -4.33 -17.91
N ARG A 29 11.68 -3.28 -17.91
CA ARG A 29 10.86 -2.81 -16.79
C ARG A 29 9.52 -2.31 -17.31
N ALA A 30 8.52 -2.42 -16.45
CA ALA A 30 7.18 -1.93 -16.75
C ALA A 30 7.18 -0.40 -17.01
N PRO A 31 6.29 0.10 -17.87
CA PRO A 31 6.25 1.53 -18.25
C PRO A 31 6.14 2.46 -17.05
N LYS A 32 5.35 2.08 -16.04
CA LYS A 32 5.22 2.86 -14.80
C LYS A 32 6.56 3.05 -14.07
N THR A 33 7.42 2.04 -14.08
CA THR A 33 8.76 2.12 -13.47
C THR A 33 9.70 2.99 -14.29
N LEU A 34 9.65 2.89 -15.62
CA LEU A 34 10.44 3.75 -16.51
C LEU A 34 10.04 5.23 -16.34
N SER A 35 8.73 5.50 -16.23
CA SER A 35 8.21 6.83 -15.91
C SER A 35 8.75 7.38 -14.59
N GLN A 36 8.91 6.54 -13.56
CA GLN A 36 9.52 6.96 -12.29
C GLN A 36 10.99 7.37 -12.44
N TYR A 37 11.75 6.69 -13.29
CA TYR A 37 13.13 7.09 -13.58
C TYR A 37 13.19 8.43 -14.32
N ILE A 38 12.30 8.65 -15.30
CA ILE A 38 12.16 9.94 -15.99
C ILE A 38 11.81 11.05 -15.00
N MET A 39 10.83 10.84 -14.11
CA MET A 39 10.43 11.84 -13.13
C MET A 39 11.57 12.18 -12.16
N ALA A 40 12.28 11.17 -11.66
CA ALA A 40 13.43 11.37 -10.78
C ALA A 40 14.57 12.13 -11.49
N GLY A 41 14.86 11.78 -12.74
CA GLY A 41 15.86 12.47 -13.56
C GLY A 41 15.47 13.90 -13.87
N THR A 42 14.19 14.15 -14.20
CA THR A 42 13.64 15.49 -14.45
C THR A 42 13.78 16.37 -13.21
N ALA A 43 13.38 15.87 -12.04
CA ALA A 43 13.49 16.60 -10.78
C ALA A 43 14.95 16.92 -10.42
N TYR A 44 15.87 15.96 -10.63
CA TYR A 44 17.30 16.20 -10.42
C TYR A 44 17.85 17.25 -11.38
N TRP A 45 17.52 17.16 -12.67
CA TRP A 45 17.95 18.13 -13.69
C TRP A 45 17.49 19.55 -13.34
N GLU A 46 16.22 19.72 -12.99
CA GLU A 46 15.65 21.02 -12.65
C GLU A 46 16.27 21.60 -11.37
N TRP A 47 16.52 20.76 -10.36
CA TRP A 47 17.26 21.16 -9.18
C TRP A 47 18.70 21.58 -9.52
N ALA A 48 19.42 20.79 -10.31
CA ALA A 48 20.82 21.04 -10.66
C ALA A 48 20.98 22.32 -11.49
N MET A 49 20.11 22.54 -12.49
CA MET A 49 20.07 23.79 -13.25
C MET A 49 19.82 25.03 -12.37
N ARG A 50 19.09 24.88 -11.26
CA ARG A 50 18.77 25.99 -10.35
C ARG A 50 19.83 26.25 -9.29
N TYR A 51 20.45 25.20 -8.76
CA TYR A 51 21.26 25.28 -7.54
C TYR A 51 22.72 24.86 -7.70
N ASP A 52 23.08 24.17 -8.78
CA ASP A 52 24.46 23.75 -9.05
C ASP A 52 25.06 24.63 -10.15
N ALA A 53 26.08 25.43 -9.79
CA ALA A 53 26.69 26.38 -10.71
C ALA A 53 27.49 25.68 -11.83
N GLY A 54 28.19 24.59 -11.50
CA GLY A 54 28.96 23.82 -12.48
C GLY A 54 28.07 23.10 -13.47
N TRP A 55 26.98 22.49 -12.97
CA TRP A 55 25.96 21.86 -13.81
C TRP A 55 25.31 22.88 -14.74
N ARG A 56 24.90 24.02 -14.21
CA ARG A 56 24.24 25.07 -15.00
C ARG A 56 25.14 25.56 -16.11
N GLU A 57 26.41 25.83 -15.85
CA GLU A 57 27.34 26.26 -16.90
C GLU A 57 27.58 25.16 -17.95
N ALA A 58 27.78 23.92 -17.51
CA ALA A 58 28.01 22.78 -18.40
C ALA A 58 26.80 22.44 -19.30
N PHE A 59 25.58 22.70 -18.83
CA PHE A 59 24.34 22.29 -19.49
C PHE A 59 23.41 23.45 -19.89
N LYS A 60 23.87 24.71 -19.88
CA LYS A 60 23.02 25.91 -20.11
C LYS A 60 22.25 25.91 -21.42
N GLU A 61 22.84 25.39 -22.49
CA GLU A 61 22.22 25.32 -23.83
C GLU A 61 21.49 24.00 -24.08
N GLN A 62 21.45 23.09 -23.09
CA GLN A 62 20.86 21.77 -23.27
C GLN A 62 19.43 21.72 -22.73
N ALA A 63 18.53 21.18 -23.55
CA ALA A 63 17.20 20.82 -23.09
C ALA A 63 17.27 19.66 -22.07
N ASN A 64 16.29 19.59 -21.18
CA ASN A 64 16.22 18.51 -20.20
C ASN A 64 16.11 17.14 -20.91
N PRO A 65 17.11 16.24 -20.79
CA PRO A 65 17.19 15.00 -21.54
C PRO A 65 16.18 13.95 -21.06
N PHE A 66 15.48 14.20 -19.95
CA PHE A 66 14.42 13.33 -19.42
C PHE A 66 13.03 13.69 -19.93
N LYS A 67 12.84 14.79 -20.68
CA LYS A 67 11.53 15.18 -21.22
C LYS A 67 11.34 14.61 -22.64
N GLY A 68 10.08 14.33 -23.01
CA GLY A 68 9.71 13.93 -24.38
C GLY A 68 9.83 12.44 -24.72
N HIS A 69 10.14 11.57 -23.75
CA HIS A 69 10.26 10.13 -23.99
C HIS A 69 8.90 9.45 -24.19
N VAL A 70 8.79 8.65 -25.25
CA VAL A 70 7.69 7.70 -25.43
C VAL A 70 8.09 6.37 -24.83
N LEU A 71 7.40 5.95 -23.78
CA LEU A 71 7.71 4.69 -23.10
C LEU A 71 7.19 3.49 -23.89
N PRO A 72 7.97 2.39 -23.97
CA PRO A 72 7.55 1.20 -24.69
C PRO A 72 6.26 0.62 -24.12
N SER A 73 5.39 0.09 -24.99
CA SER A 73 4.24 -0.72 -24.59
C SER A 73 4.72 -2.14 -24.27
N GLY A 74 5.10 -2.40 -23.01
CA GLY A 74 5.55 -3.73 -22.57
C GLY A 74 6.72 -3.67 -21.59
N GLY A 75 7.25 -4.84 -21.22
CA GLY A 75 8.36 -4.98 -20.27
C GLY A 75 7.93 -5.16 -18.81
N GLY A 76 8.80 -5.76 -18.00
CA GLY A 76 8.47 -6.19 -16.63
C GLY A 76 7.99 -7.64 -16.57
N ARG A 77 7.34 -8.04 -15.47
CA ARG A 77 6.73 -9.39 -15.34
C ARG A 77 5.50 -9.47 -16.25
N ASP A 78 5.11 -10.67 -16.68
CA ASP A 78 3.91 -10.89 -17.51
C ASP A 78 2.63 -10.26 -16.92
N SER A 79 2.56 -10.18 -15.59
CA SER A 79 1.46 -9.54 -14.85
C SER A 79 1.53 -8.01 -14.75
N ALA A 80 2.49 -7.37 -15.43
CA ALA A 80 2.66 -5.92 -15.40
C ALA A 80 1.51 -5.23 -16.15
N GLY A 81 0.74 -4.40 -15.42
CA GLY A 81 -0.41 -3.68 -15.98
C GLY A 81 -1.75 -4.40 -15.81
N GLU A 82 -1.73 -5.69 -15.45
CA GLU A 82 -2.95 -6.42 -15.11
C GLU A 82 -3.59 -5.91 -13.80
N LYS A 83 -4.92 -5.92 -13.75
CA LYS A 83 -5.67 -5.53 -12.55
C LYS A 83 -5.52 -6.60 -11.46
N ARG A 84 -5.37 -6.15 -10.22
CA ARG A 84 -5.34 -7.05 -9.05
C ARG A 84 -6.65 -7.81 -8.94
N LYS A 85 -6.55 -9.10 -8.58
CA LYS A 85 -7.72 -9.94 -8.30
C LYS A 85 -8.24 -9.71 -6.89
N VAL A 86 -9.50 -10.05 -6.66
CA VAL A 86 -10.21 -9.91 -5.38
C VAL A 86 -10.28 -11.28 -4.71
N TYR A 87 -10.14 -11.35 -3.39
CA TYR A 87 -10.35 -12.59 -2.64
C TYR A 87 -11.83 -12.80 -2.35
N THR A 88 -12.29 -14.05 -2.40
CA THR A 88 -13.57 -14.46 -1.80
C THR A 88 -13.42 -14.67 -0.29
N THR A 89 -14.52 -14.77 0.45
CA THR A 89 -14.54 -15.15 1.87
C THR A 89 -13.77 -16.45 2.11
N ARG A 90 -14.00 -17.47 1.27
CA ARG A 90 -13.32 -18.76 1.35
C ARG A 90 -11.81 -18.66 1.12
N ASP A 91 -11.39 -17.75 0.25
CA ASP A 91 -9.96 -17.51 0.03
C ASP A 91 -9.29 -16.90 1.26
N LEU A 92 -9.99 -15.99 1.95
CA LEU A 92 -9.51 -15.38 3.19
C LEU A 92 -9.43 -16.39 4.33
N GLU A 93 -10.43 -17.26 4.48
CA GLU A 93 -10.42 -18.39 5.42
C GLU A 93 -9.25 -19.34 5.13
N LYS A 94 -9.04 -19.69 3.85
CA LYS A 94 -7.91 -20.53 3.42
C LYS A 94 -6.56 -19.91 3.74
N LEU A 95 -6.39 -18.60 3.50
CA LEU A 95 -5.17 -17.88 3.83
C LEU A 95 -4.95 -17.80 5.34
N HIS A 96 -6.00 -17.53 6.12
CA HIS A 96 -5.93 -17.49 7.57
C HIS A 96 -5.52 -18.85 8.16
N GLY A 97 -6.24 -19.91 7.81
CA GLY A 97 -5.92 -21.29 8.23
C GLY A 97 -4.51 -21.71 7.81
N GLY A 98 -4.12 -21.42 6.56
CA GLY A 98 -2.77 -21.75 6.09
C GLY A 98 -1.65 -20.99 6.82
N ALA A 99 -1.91 -19.81 7.40
CA ALA A 99 -0.96 -19.11 8.25
C ALA A 99 -0.84 -19.78 9.63
N LEU A 100 -1.97 -20.22 10.21
CA LEU A 100 -2.00 -20.99 11.47
C LEU A 100 -1.28 -22.34 11.32
N ASP A 101 -1.55 -23.08 10.26
CA ASP A 101 -0.90 -24.37 9.96
C ASP A 101 0.62 -24.23 9.79
N ALA A 102 1.07 -23.06 9.35
CA ALA A 102 2.49 -22.72 9.23
C ALA A 102 3.12 -22.24 10.55
N GLY A 103 2.37 -22.25 11.66
CA GLY A 103 2.81 -21.74 12.96
C GLY A 103 3.02 -20.23 12.99
N ASN A 104 2.45 -19.49 12.03
CA ASN A 104 2.66 -18.05 11.89
C ASN A 104 1.44 -17.27 12.36
N GLY A 105 1.22 -17.27 13.68
CA GLY A 105 0.15 -16.52 14.35
C GLY A 105 0.09 -15.03 13.96
N PRO A 106 1.20 -14.28 13.97
CA PRO A 106 1.19 -12.87 13.59
C PRO A 106 0.72 -12.62 12.15
N LEU A 107 1.00 -13.55 11.23
CA LEU A 107 0.49 -13.47 9.86
C LEU A 107 -1.01 -13.79 9.79
N ALA A 108 -1.50 -14.77 10.56
CA ALA A 108 -2.94 -15.07 10.67
C ALA A 108 -3.72 -13.85 11.19
N ASP A 109 -3.25 -13.24 12.29
CA ASP A 109 -3.85 -12.02 12.85
C ASP A 109 -3.86 -10.87 11.85
N LEU A 110 -2.76 -10.68 11.13
CA LEU A 110 -2.63 -9.65 10.10
C LEU A 110 -3.60 -9.88 8.92
N ILE A 111 -3.77 -11.13 8.49
CA ILE A 111 -4.74 -11.51 7.44
C ILE A 111 -6.16 -11.18 7.93
N LEU A 112 -6.47 -11.53 9.16
CA LEU A 112 -7.78 -11.31 9.76
C LEU A 112 -8.12 -9.82 9.87
N LEU A 113 -7.20 -9.01 10.43
CA LEU A 113 -7.33 -7.55 10.47
C LEU A 113 -7.45 -6.95 9.07
N GLY A 114 -6.68 -7.45 8.10
CA GLY A 114 -6.75 -7.03 6.70
C GLY A 114 -8.13 -7.30 6.06
N ALA A 115 -8.71 -8.47 6.35
CA ALA A 115 -10.00 -8.90 5.85
C ALA A 115 -11.18 -8.06 6.35
N TYR A 116 -11.11 -7.54 7.58
CA TYR A 116 -12.20 -6.75 8.18
C TYR A 116 -11.99 -5.24 8.14
N THR A 117 -10.79 -4.75 7.82
CA THR A 117 -10.52 -3.30 7.75
C THR A 117 -10.16 -2.81 6.34
N GLY A 118 -9.68 -3.69 5.47
CA GLY A 118 -9.13 -3.30 4.17
C GLY A 118 -7.89 -2.39 4.28
N SER A 119 -7.25 -2.34 5.44
CA SER A 119 -6.11 -1.45 5.71
C SER A 119 -4.86 -1.85 4.94
N ARG A 120 -3.94 -0.90 4.73
CA ARG A 120 -2.63 -1.22 4.15
C ARG A 120 -1.84 -2.04 5.16
N ILE A 121 -1.06 -3.02 4.67
CA ILE A 121 -0.26 -3.91 5.52
C ILE A 121 0.62 -3.13 6.50
N GLU A 122 1.27 -2.06 6.04
CA GLU A 122 2.12 -1.24 6.91
C GLU A 122 1.33 -0.50 8.00
N GLN A 123 0.11 -0.03 7.71
CA GLN A 123 -0.72 0.62 8.72
C GLN A 123 -1.12 -0.36 9.83
N LEU A 124 -1.45 -1.60 9.47
CA LEU A 124 -1.73 -2.64 10.47
C LEU A 124 -0.50 -3.01 11.29
N CYS A 125 0.67 -3.11 10.65
CA CYS A 125 1.91 -3.43 11.35
C CYS A 125 2.45 -2.28 12.23
N GLN A 126 2.03 -1.03 11.96
CA GLN A 126 2.39 0.15 12.76
C GLN A 126 1.35 0.49 13.83
N LEU A 127 0.20 -0.19 13.83
CA LEU A 127 -0.86 0.08 14.78
C LEU A 127 -0.40 -0.26 16.19
N ARG A 128 -0.57 0.69 17.11
CA ARG A 128 -0.20 0.56 18.52
C ARG A 128 -1.42 0.25 19.36
N VAL A 129 -1.19 -0.31 20.54
CA VAL A 129 -2.25 -0.61 21.51
C VAL A 129 -3.02 0.66 21.89
N GLU A 130 -2.32 1.78 22.09
CA GLU A 130 -2.94 3.08 22.40
C GLU A 130 -3.85 3.63 21.28
N HIS A 131 -3.70 3.11 20.06
CA HIS A 131 -4.54 3.45 18.90
C HIS A 131 -5.73 2.49 18.74
N VAL A 132 -5.94 1.57 19.68
CA VAL A 132 -7.24 0.91 19.83
C VAL A 132 -8.03 1.71 20.85
N ILE A 133 -8.92 2.55 20.36
CA ILE A 133 -9.64 3.55 21.15
C ILE A 133 -11.11 3.18 21.26
N GLU A 134 -11.83 3.86 22.15
CA GLU A 134 -13.28 3.86 22.19
C GLU A 134 -13.81 5.22 21.74
N GLN A 135 -14.53 5.25 20.61
CA GLN A 135 -15.19 6.46 20.10
C GLN A 135 -16.70 6.26 20.18
N ASP A 136 -17.38 7.10 20.95
CA ASP A 136 -18.84 7.02 21.18
C ASP A 136 -19.31 5.62 21.63
N GLY A 137 -18.55 4.96 22.51
CA GLY A 137 -18.84 3.61 23.00
C GLY A 137 -18.50 2.47 22.02
N ILE A 138 -17.83 2.78 20.89
CA ILE A 138 -17.46 1.81 19.87
C ILE A 138 -15.94 1.65 19.81
N GLN A 139 -15.46 0.45 20.16
CA GLN A 139 -14.05 0.07 20.00
C GLN A 139 -13.63 0.20 18.52
N SER A 140 -12.57 0.96 18.26
CA SER A 140 -12.14 1.35 16.92
C SER A 140 -10.62 1.40 16.82
N PHE A 141 -10.11 1.21 15.61
CA PHE A 141 -8.72 1.50 15.25
C PHE A 141 -8.60 2.95 14.83
N ASP A 142 -7.75 3.71 15.53
CA ASP A 142 -7.34 5.04 15.13
C ASP A 142 -6.06 4.98 14.29
N PHE A 143 -6.21 5.10 12.97
CA PHE A 143 -5.06 5.09 12.08
C PHE A 143 -4.46 6.49 12.01
N ILE A 144 -3.63 6.85 12.98
CA ILE A 144 -2.93 8.14 12.94
C ILE A 144 -1.78 8.13 11.92
N GLY A 145 -1.62 9.27 11.24
CA GLY A 145 -0.53 9.50 10.31
C GLY A 145 -0.52 8.63 9.03
N GLY A 146 0.18 9.14 8.03
CA GLY A 146 0.44 8.45 6.77
C GLY A 146 1.01 9.39 5.72
N LYS A 147 1.18 8.89 4.49
CA LYS A 147 1.75 9.72 3.42
C LYS A 147 0.88 10.91 3.03
N ASN A 148 -0.43 10.87 3.32
CA ASN A 148 -1.44 11.84 2.89
C ASN A 148 -2.50 12.00 4.01
N GLU A 149 -3.23 13.13 4.04
CA GLU A 149 -4.29 13.44 5.03
C GLU A 149 -5.34 12.32 5.16
N ASN A 150 -5.78 11.73 4.04
CA ASN A 150 -6.76 10.62 4.02
C ASN A 150 -6.23 9.29 4.61
N ALA A 151 -4.99 9.24 5.08
CA ALA A 151 -4.49 8.11 5.85
C ALA A 151 -5.05 8.09 7.27
N GLU A 152 -5.36 9.27 7.81
CA GLU A 152 -5.96 9.51 9.12
C GLU A 152 -7.44 9.17 9.12
N ARG A 153 -7.82 8.16 9.91
CA ARG A 153 -9.21 7.72 10.01
C ARG A 153 -9.42 6.82 11.22
N VAL A 154 -10.63 6.86 11.73
CA VAL A 154 -11.10 5.90 12.73
C VAL A 154 -11.96 4.83 12.05
N VAL A 155 -11.62 3.56 12.28
CA VAL A 155 -12.30 2.38 11.69
C VAL A 155 -12.79 1.48 12.82
N PRO A 156 -14.10 1.28 12.98
CA PRO A 156 -14.64 0.39 14.01
C PRO A 156 -14.12 -1.04 13.92
N VAL A 157 -13.88 -1.65 15.07
CA VAL A 157 -13.50 -3.06 15.18
C VAL A 157 -14.71 -3.93 14.88
N HIS A 158 -14.57 -4.83 13.90
CA HIS A 158 -15.64 -5.77 13.58
C HIS A 158 -15.87 -6.76 14.72
N ASP A 159 -17.12 -7.10 15.07
CA ASP A 159 -17.42 -7.98 16.20
C ASP A 159 -16.72 -9.35 16.08
N ALA A 160 -16.63 -9.88 14.87
CA ALA A 160 -15.93 -11.15 14.58
C ALA A 160 -14.42 -11.14 14.88
N ILE A 161 -13.80 -9.97 15.13
CA ILE A 161 -12.37 -9.87 15.45
C ILE A 161 -12.10 -9.23 16.82
N LYS A 162 -13.13 -8.85 17.59
CA LYS A 162 -12.96 -8.21 18.91
C LYS A 162 -12.10 -9.06 19.84
N VAL A 163 -12.42 -10.35 19.96
CA VAL A 163 -11.65 -11.30 20.79
C VAL A 163 -10.18 -11.35 20.37
N THR A 164 -9.91 -11.34 19.05
CA THR A 164 -8.53 -11.30 18.54
C THR A 164 -7.84 -9.99 18.89
N VAL A 165 -8.52 -8.85 18.74
CA VAL A 165 -7.97 -7.53 19.08
C VAL A 165 -7.66 -7.43 20.57
N ASP A 166 -8.58 -7.85 21.44
CA ASP A 166 -8.39 -7.82 22.89
C ASP A 166 -7.23 -8.72 23.31
N ARG A 167 -7.09 -9.91 22.69
CA ARG A 167 -5.92 -10.78 22.88
C ARG A 167 -4.64 -10.07 22.47
N LEU A 168 -4.60 -9.45 21.30
CA LEU A 168 -3.40 -8.75 20.80
C LEU A 168 -3.00 -7.57 21.68
N ILE A 169 -3.97 -6.85 22.25
CA ILE A 169 -3.73 -5.79 23.24
C ILE A 169 -3.02 -6.36 24.47
N ASN A 170 -3.57 -7.43 25.05
CA ASN A 170 -3.05 -8.04 26.27
C ASN A 170 -1.68 -8.71 26.06
N ASP A 171 -1.48 -9.30 24.88
CA ASP A 171 -0.25 -10.03 24.55
C ASP A 171 0.89 -9.11 24.10
N SER A 172 0.61 -7.83 23.78
CA SER A 172 1.60 -6.90 23.26
C SER A 172 2.79 -6.72 24.22
N LYS A 173 4.00 -6.75 23.66
CA LYS A 173 5.25 -6.60 24.42
C LYS A 173 6.04 -5.34 24.07
N ASP A 174 5.86 -4.83 22.85
CA ASP A 174 6.56 -3.66 22.31
C ASP A 174 5.60 -2.48 22.05
N GLY A 175 4.36 -2.58 22.53
CA GLY A 175 3.31 -1.57 22.36
C GLY A 175 2.61 -1.61 21.00
N TYR A 176 3.01 -2.51 20.09
CA TYR A 176 2.34 -2.69 18.81
C TYR A 176 1.32 -3.83 18.89
N LEU A 177 0.24 -3.70 18.12
CA LEU A 177 -0.80 -4.71 18.08
C LEU A 177 -0.33 -5.97 17.36
N ILE A 178 0.39 -5.82 16.24
CA ILE A 178 0.97 -6.94 15.50
C ILE A 178 2.45 -7.08 15.84
N PRO A 179 2.87 -8.21 16.45
CA PRO A 179 4.28 -8.45 16.73
C PRO A 179 5.04 -8.70 15.43
N THR A 180 6.14 -7.98 15.24
CA THR A 180 7.04 -8.14 14.09
C THR A 180 8.47 -8.27 14.58
N THR A 181 9.25 -9.16 13.98
CA THR A 181 10.63 -9.46 14.40
C THR A 181 11.67 -8.48 13.86
N THR A 182 11.30 -7.60 12.92
CA THR A 182 12.26 -6.71 12.25
C THR A 182 11.63 -5.36 11.90
N GLN A 183 12.42 -4.29 12.04
CA GLN A 183 12.18 -2.99 11.42
C GLN A 183 13.30 -2.73 10.41
N ASN A 184 12.95 -2.21 9.23
CA ASN A 184 13.98 -1.80 8.29
C ASN A 184 14.56 -0.41 8.65
N LYS A 185 15.62 0.01 7.96
CA LYS A 185 16.26 1.34 8.14
C LYS A 185 15.35 2.57 7.96
N HIS A 186 14.12 2.37 7.48
CA HIS A 186 13.11 3.40 7.29
C HIS A 186 11.94 3.26 8.28
N GLY A 187 12.11 2.47 9.36
CA GLY A 187 11.10 2.24 10.38
C GLY A 187 9.93 1.35 9.94
N LYS A 188 9.98 0.71 8.75
CA LYS A 188 8.88 -0.15 8.30
C LYS A 188 8.88 -1.51 9.00
N ARG A 189 7.71 -1.91 9.51
CA ARG A 189 7.49 -3.17 10.24
C ARG A 189 6.94 -4.30 9.34
N SER A 190 6.30 -3.97 8.21
CA SER A 190 5.60 -4.99 7.41
C SER A 190 6.50 -5.90 6.56
N HIS A 191 7.81 -5.68 6.47
CA HIS A 191 8.67 -6.36 5.48
C HIS A 191 8.66 -7.88 5.63
N ALA A 192 8.89 -8.39 6.83
CA ALA A 192 8.93 -9.83 7.11
C ALA A 192 7.57 -10.49 6.85
N LEU A 193 6.48 -9.88 7.34
CA LEU A 193 5.12 -10.39 7.15
C LEU A 193 4.66 -10.30 5.69
N SER A 194 5.06 -9.26 4.96
CA SER A 194 4.77 -9.15 3.52
C SER A 194 5.45 -10.27 2.73
N LYS A 195 6.69 -10.64 3.11
CA LYS A 195 7.41 -11.76 2.48
C LYS A 195 6.73 -13.09 2.83
N ALA A 196 6.39 -13.29 4.11
CA ALA A 196 5.69 -14.48 4.58
C ALA A 196 4.33 -14.66 3.90
N PHE A 197 3.54 -13.58 3.77
CA PHE A 197 2.29 -13.57 3.02
C PHE A 197 2.49 -13.99 1.56
N GLY A 198 3.51 -13.45 0.89
CA GLY A 198 3.81 -13.80 -0.51
C GLY A 198 4.12 -15.28 -0.70
N LEU A 199 4.86 -15.88 0.23
CA LEU A 199 5.16 -17.32 0.24
C LEU A 199 3.91 -18.15 0.51
N LEU A 200 3.16 -17.81 1.57
CA LEU A 200 1.92 -18.49 1.95
C LEU A 200 0.90 -18.47 0.83
N ARG A 201 0.64 -17.29 0.26
CA ARG A 201 -0.25 -17.10 -0.88
C ARG A 201 0.10 -18.06 -2.03
N THR A 202 1.39 -18.11 -2.38
CA THR A 202 1.86 -18.95 -3.48
C THR A 202 1.65 -20.44 -3.16
N LYS A 203 1.96 -20.85 -1.92
CA LYS A 203 1.69 -22.22 -1.41
C LYS A 203 0.20 -22.56 -1.47
N MET A 204 -0.69 -21.59 -1.24
CA MET A 204 -2.15 -21.77 -1.29
C MET A 204 -2.72 -21.74 -2.73
N GLY A 205 -1.89 -21.64 -3.76
CA GLY A 205 -2.28 -21.70 -5.17
C GLY A 205 -2.73 -20.37 -5.78
N PHE A 206 -2.51 -19.25 -5.10
CA PHE A 206 -2.88 -17.93 -5.62
C PHE A 206 -1.75 -17.30 -6.44
N GLY A 207 -2.10 -16.80 -7.63
CA GLY A 207 -1.17 -16.14 -8.53
C GLY A 207 -0.67 -14.74 -8.09
N PRO A 208 0.23 -14.12 -8.87
CA PRO A 208 0.91 -12.87 -8.52
C PRO A 208 0.00 -11.66 -8.32
N LEU A 209 -1.21 -11.68 -8.90
CA LEU A 209 -2.21 -10.60 -8.84
C LEU A 209 -3.08 -10.60 -7.57
N HIS A 210 -3.05 -11.68 -6.79
CA HIS A 210 -3.62 -11.72 -5.45
C HIS A 210 -2.56 -11.20 -4.49
N VAL A 211 -2.66 -9.99 -3.98
CA VAL A 211 -1.67 -9.45 -3.05
C VAL A 211 -2.36 -9.12 -1.73
N PHE A 212 -1.62 -8.79 -0.67
CA PHE A 212 -2.25 -8.39 0.59
C PHE A 212 -3.28 -7.26 0.38
N HIS A 213 -2.94 -6.29 -0.47
CA HIS A 213 -3.83 -5.20 -0.82
C HIS A 213 -5.12 -5.63 -1.57
N SER A 214 -5.18 -6.84 -2.11
CA SER A 214 -6.42 -7.39 -2.68
C SER A 214 -7.53 -7.55 -1.64
N MET A 215 -7.20 -7.68 -0.33
CA MET A 215 -8.18 -7.69 0.75
C MET A 215 -8.95 -6.38 0.83
N ARG A 216 -8.29 -5.24 0.55
CA ARG A 216 -8.97 -3.95 0.46
C ARG A 216 -10.04 -3.97 -0.63
N ASN A 217 -9.72 -4.53 -1.80
CA ASN A 217 -10.70 -4.65 -2.88
C ASN A 217 -11.86 -5.57 -2.47
N THR A 218 -11.59 -6.63 -1.70
CA THR A 218 -12.63 -7.50 -1.14
C THR A 218 -13.55 -6.72 -0.21
N VAL A 219 -13.01 -5.95 0.75
CA VAL A 219 -13.79 -5.10 1.67
C VAL A 219 -14.63 -4.08 0.91
N VAL A 220 -14.02 -3.33 -0.02
CA VAL A 220 -14.73 -2.34 -0.84
C VAL A 220 -15.87 -3.00 -1.62
N THR A 221 -15.62 -4.15 -2.25
CA THR A 221 -16.63 -4.88 -3.02
C THR A 221 -17.76 -5.40 -2.13
N ALA A 222 -17.44 -5.93 -0.94
CA ALA A 222 -18.42 -6.44 0.00
C ALA A 222 -19.33 -5.32 0.54
N LEU A 223 -18.75 -4.19 0.96
CA LEU A 223 -19.53 -3.04 1.43
C LEU A 223 -20.39 -2.43 0.32
N ALA A 224 -19.85 -2.30 -0.90
CA ALA A 224 -20.60 -1.78 -2.04
C ALA A 224 -21.80 -2.68 -2.39
N ARG A 225 -21.63 -4.01 -2.33
CA ARG A 225 -22.72 -4.98 -2.53
C ARG A 225 -23.75 -4.99 -1.41
N ALA A 226 -23.41 -4.45 -0.25
CA ALA A 226 -24.31 -4.30 0.89
C ALA A 226 -24.93 -2.88 0.95
N ASP A 227 -24.92 -2.16 -0.19
CA ASP A 227 -25.47 -0.82 -0.37
C ASP A 227 -24.90 0.21 0.63
N VAL A 228 -23.63 0.06 1.01
CA VAL A 228 -22.94 1.10 1.79
C VAL A 228 -22.57 2.24 0.83
N PRO A 229 -22.86 3.51 1.18
CA PRO A 229 -22.52 4.65 0.32
C PRO A 229 -21.03 4.72 0.01
N GLY A 230 -20.69 4.99 -1.26
CA GLY A 230 -19.30 5.12 -1.73
C GLY A 230 -18.41 6.03 -0.88
N PRO A 231 -18.85 7.24 -0.47
CA PRO A 231 -18.08 8.11 0.41
C PRO A 231 -17.73 7.46 1.77
N LEU A 232 -18.67 6.73 2.38
CA LEU A 232 -18.43 6.01 3.63
C LEU A 232 -17.44 4.84 3.43
N ILE A 233 -17.54 4.12 2.31
CA ILE A 233 -16.56 3.08 1.98
C ILE A 233 -15.16 3.70 1.83
N ALA A 234 -15.06 4.82 1.10
CA ALA A 234 -13.80 5.52 0.89
C ALA A 234 -13.17 5.99 2.21
N GLU A 235 -13.98 6.54 3.12
CA GLU A 235 -13.57 6.93 4.46
C GLU A 235 -13.03 5.73 5.26
N LEU A 236 -13.75 4.60 5.28
CA LEU A 236 -13.32 3.39 6.01
C LEU A 236 -11.98 2.82 5.51
N VAL A 237 -11.73 2.84 4.20
CA VAL A 237 -10.50 2.28 3.61
C VAL A 237 -9.40 3.32 3.38
N GLY A 238 -9.64 4.60 3.66
CA GLY A 238 -8.70 5.70 3.44
C GLY A 238 -8.39 5.91 1.95
N HIS A 239 -9.45 6.06 1.15
CA HIS A 239 -9.40 6.52 -0.23
C HIS A 239 -9.88 7.97 -0.31
N ASP A 240 -9.28 8.72 -1.24
CA ASP A 240 -9.82 10.01 -1.66
C ASP A 240 -11.13 9.79 -2.43
N THR A 241 -12.16 10.59 -2.15
CA THR A 241 -13.43 10.53 -2.89
C THR A 241 -13.34 11.29 -4.21
N GLY A 242 -12.33 12.15 -4.38
CA GLY A 242 -12.15 13.03 -5.54
C GLY A 242 -13.27 14.07 -5.65
N THR A 243 -14.03 14.30 -4.57
CA THR A 243 -15.22 15.14 -4.55
C THR A 243 -15.11 16.13 -3.39
N VAL A 244 -14.78 17.38 -3.72
CA VAL A 244 -14.53 18.48 -2.76
C VAL A 244 -15.63 18.58 -1.69
N THR A 245 -16.89 18.35 -2.01
CA THR A 245 -18.00 18.41 -1.04
C THR A 245 -17.83 17.41 0.11
N PHE A 246 -17.42 16.18 -0.18
CA PHE A 246 -17.20 15.16 0.85
C PHE A 246 -15.83 15.31 1.51
N ASP A 247 -14.82 15.72 0.75
CA ASP A 247 -13.45 15.85 1.25
C ASP A 247 -13.25 17.13 2.10
N VAL A 248 -14.07 18.19 1.92
CA VAL A 248 -13.90 19.50 2.58
C VAL A 248 -15.07 19.90 3.49
N TYR A 249 -16.32 19.54 3.17
CA TYR A 249 -17.50 20.11 3.85
C TYR A 249 -18.26 19.12 4.75
N ALA A 250 -18.21 17.82 4.46
CA ALA A 250 -18.82 16.81 5.34
C ALA A 250 -17.88 16.52 6.53
N ARG A 251 -18.39 16.54 7.76
CA ARG A 251 -17.63 16.14 8.98
C ARG A 251 -17.37 14.62 9.08
N GLY A 252 -17.38 13.91 7.95
CA GLY A 252 -17.32 12.45 7.88
C GLY A 252 -18.57 11.75 8.43
N ALA A 253 -18.60 10.42 8.34
CA ALA A 253 -19.63 9.62 8.97
C ALA A 253 -19.41 9.47 10.49
N SER A 254 -20.50 9.42 11.25
CA SER A 254 -20.46 9.13 12.69
C SER A 254 -19.90 7.74 13.00
N ALA A 255 -19.43 7.54 14.23
CA ALA A 255 -18.92 6.24 14.69
C ALA A 255 -19.96 5.11 14.49
N ILE A 256 -21.24 5.38 14.78
CA ILE A 256 -22.31 4.39 14.60
C ILE A 256 -22.59 4.07 13.13
N GLN A 257 -22.52 5.05 12.22
CA GLN A 257 -22.67 4.81 10.78
C GLN A 257 -21.53 3.94 10.24
N LYS A 258 -20.29 4.22 10.66
CA LYS A 258 -19.12 3.40 10.34
C LYS A 258 -19.25 1.99 10.89
N TYR A 259 -19.70 1.85 12.14
CA TYR A 259 -19.86 0.55 12.77
C TYR A 259 -20.89 -0.30 12.03
N ASN A 260 -22.06 0.26 11.77
CA ASN A 260 -23.12 -0.39 11.00
C ASN A 260 -22.64 -0.81 9.61
N ALA A 261 -21.80 0.00 8.95
CA ALA A 261 -21.22 -0.36 7.66
C ALA A 261 -20.23 -1.53 7.80
N VAL A 262 -19.29 -1.47 8.75
CA VAL A 262 -18.32 -2.55 8.99
C VAL A 262 -19.04 -3.86 9.31
N MET A 263 -20.11 -3.86 10.13
CA MET A 263 -20.90 -5.05 10.46
C MET A 263 -21.57 -5.73 9.26
N LYS A 264 -21.69 -5.05 8.10
CA LYS A 264 -22.21 -5.66 6.86
C LYS A 264 -21.19 -6.57 6.17
N LEU A 265 -19.94 -6.59 6.62
CA LEU A 265 -18.93 -7.49 6.06
C LEU A 265 -19.28 -8.97 6.36
N PRO A 266 -19.08 -9.88 5.40
CA PRO A 266 -19.29 -11.30 5.64
C PRO A 266 -18.40 -11.82 6.76
N LYS A 267 -18.98 -12.60 7.68
CA LYS A 267 -18.21 -13.28 8.73
C LYS A 267 -17.42 -14.44 8.12
N LEU A 268 -16.13 -14.51 8.44
CA LEU A 268 -15.29 -15.67 8.16
C LEU A 268 -15.59 -16.78 9.17
N SER A 269 -15.57 -18.04 8.73
CA SER A 269 -15.80 -19.23 9.55
C SER A 269 -14.47 -19.73 10.13
N ILE A 270 -13.96 -19.06 11.16
CA ILE A 270 -12.64 -19.28 11.78
C ILE A 270 -12.72 -19.38 13.30
#